data_AF-A0A0F9AUP0-F1
#
_entry.id   AF-A0A0F9AUP0-F1
#
_cell.length_a   1.000
_cell.length_b   1.000
_cell.length_c   1.000
_cell.angle_alpha   90.00
_cell.angle_beta   90.00
_cell.angle_gamma   90.00
#
_symmetry.space_group_name_H-M   'P 1'
#
loop_
_entity.id
_entity.type
_entity.pdbx_description
1 polymer ?
#
loop_
_entity_poly.entity_id
_entity_poly.type
_entity_poly.pdbx_seq_one_letter_code
_entity_poly.pdbx_strand_id
1 'polypeptide(L)'
;MKINITAVLLFVGSISLQAQDVLITSGDTWKYLDDGSDQGTAWYGYGFNDSAWSSGDAQLGYGEGDETTKISYGPNSGSKYPTTYFRKSFNVADSALYNHLK
;
A
#
# COMPACT_ATOMS: atom_id res chain seq x y z
N MET A 1 46.26 49.58 16.96
CA MET A 1 45.49 49.02 15.83
C MET A 1 44.88 47.71 16.29
N LYS A 2 43.55 47.64 16.46
CA LYS A 2 42.84 46.41 16.84
C LYS A 2 42.13 45.90 15.59
N ILE A 3 42.49 44.70 15.13
CA ILE A 3 41.86 44.06 13.97
C ILE A 3 40.74 43.18 14.54
N ASN A 4 39.49 43.55 14.27
CA ASN A 4 38.33 42.75 14.65
C ASN A 4 37.98 41.83 13.47
N ILE A 5 38.10 40.52 13.67
CA ILE A 5 37.69 39.52 12.69
C ILE A 5 36.27 39.12 13.02
N THR A 6 35.31 39.58 12.23
CA THR A 6 33.92 39.11 12.28
C THR A 6 33.84 37.76 11.60
N ALA A 7 33.58 36.69 12.35
CA ALA A 7 33.31 35.37 11.81
C ALA A 7 31.89 35.34 11.22
N VAL A 8 31.78 35.13 9.90
CA VAL A 8 30.49 34.81 9.25
C VAL A 8 30.31 33.30 9.35
N LEU A 9 29.35 32.87 10.17
CA LEU A 9 28.97 31.47 10.28
C LEU A 9 28.00 31.14 9.12
N LEU A 10 28.51 30.50 8.06
CA LEU A 10 27.65 29.95 7.01
C LEU A 10 26.99 28.68 7.54
N PHE A 11 25.72 28.77 7.90
CA PHE A 11 24.89 27.62 8.24
C PHE A 11 24.55 26.88 6.93
N VAL A 12 25.31 25.84 6.60
CA VAL A 12 24.93 24.95 5.50
C VAL A 12 23.90 23.97 6.05
N GLY A 13 22.63 24.36 6.02
CA GLY A 13 21.54 23.44 6.31
C GLY A 13 21.49 22.37 5.23
N SER A 14 21.52 21.09 5.62
CA SER A 14 21.31 19.98 4.70
C SER A 14 19.90 20.07 4.12
N ILE A 15 19.80 20.26 2.81
CA ILE A 15 18.53 20.13 2.09
C ILE A 15 18.33 18.63 1.85
N SER A 16 17.44 18.00 2.58
CA SER A 16 16.98 16.65 2.23
C SER A 16 16.05 16.76 1.03
N LEU A 17 16.48 16.31 -0.15
CA LEU A 17 15.54 15.99 -1.22
C LEU A 17 14.73 14.79 -0.77
N GLN A 18 13.46 14.99 -0.42
CA GLN A 18 12.55 13.87 -0.28
C GLN A 18 12.04 13.50 -1.68
N ALA A 19 12.55 12.40 -2.25
CA ALA A 19 11.89 11.75 -3.36
C ALA A 19 10.59 11.10 -2.85
N GLN A 20 9.59 10.97 -3.74
CA GLN A 20 8.40 10.18 -3.43
C GLN A 20 8.80 8.71 -3.41
N ASP A 21 8.72 8.02 -2.26
CA ASP A 21 8.91 6.57 -2.26
C ASP A 21 7.68 5.90 -2.90
N VAL A 22 7.94 5.00 -3.83
CA VAL A 22 6.91 4.13 -4.42
C VAL A 22 6.87 2.85 -3.58
N LEU A 23 5.87 2.72 -2.72
CA LEU A 23 5.69 1.57 -1.83
C LEU A 23 4.89 0.42 -2.48
N ILE A 24 4.03 0.76 -3.44
CA ILE A 24 3.20 -0.16 -4.21
C ILE A 24 3.21 0.35 -5.66
N THR A 25 3.45 -0.54 -6.61
CA THR A 25 3.47 -0.19 -8.05
C THR A 25 2.19 -0.66 -8.74
N SER A 26 1.84 -0.02 -9.85
CA SER A 26 0.82 -0.57 -10.75
C SER A 26 1.21 -1.97 -11.22
N GLY A 27 0.26 -2.90 -11.26
CA GLY A 27 0.53 -4.30 -11.62
C GLY A 27 1.06 -5.17 -10.47
N ASP A 28 1.27 -4.61 -9.28
CA ASP A 28 1.71 -5.38 -8.13
C ASP A 28 0.77 -6.56 -7.84
N THR A 29 1.33 -7.68 -7.36
CA THR A 29 0.55 -8.80 -6.86
C THR A 29 -0.12 -8.45 -5.53
N TRP A 30 -1.41 -8.78 -5.43
CA TRP A 30 -2.24 -8.67 -4.22
C TRP A 30 -2.71 -10.05 -3.77
N LYS A 31 -2.89 -10.20 -2.46
CA LYS A 31 -3.74 -11.25 -1.89
C LYS A 31 -5.20 -10.82 -1.99
N TYR A 32 -6.09 -11.75 -2.30
CA TYR A 32 -7.52 -11.47 -2.36
C TYR A 32 -8.38 -12.62 -1.86
N LEU A 33 -9.56 -12.28 -1.34
CA LEU A 33 -10.59 -13.22 -0.94
C LEU A 33 -11.94 -12.75 -1.49
N ASP A 34 -12.55 -13.57 -2.33
CA ASP A 34 -13.75 -13.30 -3.11
C ASP A 34 -14.83 -14.38 -2.95
N ASP A 35 -14.82 -15.06 -1.80
CA ASP A 35 -15.72 -16.18 -1.49
C ASP A 35 -17.03 -15.75 -0.79
N GLY A 36 -17.20 -14.46 -0.51
CA GLY A 36 -18.37 -13.90 0.16
C GLY A 36 -18.39 -14.07 1.68
N SER A 37 -17.34 -14.61 2.29
CA SER A 37 -17.21 -14.70 3.74
C SER A 37 -16.88 -13.35 4.39
N ASP A 38 -17.31 -13.16 5.65
CA ASP A 38 -16.96 -11.97 6.44
C ASP A 38 -15.68 -12.24 7.24
N GLN A 39 -14.64 -11.46 6.97
CA GLN A 39 -13.34 -11.54 7.67
C GLN A 39 -13.30 -10.71 8.96
N GLY A 40 -14.40 -10.01 9.29
CA GLY A 40 -14.50 -9.12 10.44
C GLY A 40 -13.47 -7.99 10.37
N THR A 41 -12.82 -7.71 11.50
CA THR A 41 -11.84 -6.63 11.63
C THR A 41 -10.39 -7.10 11.70
N ALA A 42 -10.15 -8.40 11.85
CA ALA A 42 -8.78 -8.91 12.03
C ALA A 42 -7.94 -8.83 10.74
N TRP A 43 -8.58 -8.83 9.56
CA TRP A 43 -7.91 -8.96 8.27
C TRP A 43 -6.98 -7.81 7.90
N TYR A 44 -7.15 -6.60 8.44
CA TYR A 44 -6.23 -5.51 8.16
C TYR A 44 -5.10 -5.41 9.19
N GLY A 45 -5.05 -6.32 10.16
CA GLY A 45 -3.97 -6.39 11.15
C GLY A 45 -2.68 -6.97 10.56
N TYR A 46 -1.54 -6.39 10.93
CA TYR A 46 -0.19 -6.78 10.47
C TYR A 46 0.10 -8.28 10.59
N GLY A 47 -0.36 -8.92 11.67
CA GLY A 47 -0.12 -10.34 11.96
C GLY A 47 -1.19 -11.31 11.43
N PHE A 48 -2.19 -10.85 10.67
CA PHE A 48 -3.22 -11.78 10.18
C PHE A 48 -2.64 -12.73 9.14
N ASN A 49 -2.91 -14.02 9.31
CA ASN A 49 -2.53 -15.07 8.38
C ASN A 49 -3.48 -15.12 7.17
N ASP A 50 -3.04 -14.59 6.04
CA ASP A 50 -3.74 -14.61 4.75
C ASP A 50 -3.22 -15.70 3.80
N SER A 51 -2.55 -16.74 4.33
CA SER A 51 -1.95 -17.80 3.50
C SER A 51 -2.97 -18.55 2.63
N ALA A 52 -4.22 -18.62 3.08
CA ALA A 52 -5.32 -19.27 2.36
C ALA A 52 -5.94 -18.37 1.26
N TRP A 53 -5.64 -17.07 1.24
CA TRP A 53 -6.16 -16.16 0.24
C TRP A 53 -5.42 -16.36 -1.09
N SER A 54 -6.19 -16.26 -2.17
CA SER A 54 -5.68 -16.29 -3.53
C SER A 54 -4.73 -15.11 -3.80
N SER A 55 -3.88 -15.22 -4.81
CA SER A 55 -2.99 -14.14 -5.24
C SER A 55 -3.17 -13.84 -6.72
N GLY A 56 -3.07 -12.56 -7.08
CA GLY A 56 -3.15 -12.11 -8.46
C GLY A 56 -2.66 -10.69 -8.64
N ASP A 57 -2.18 -10.38 -9.85
CA ASP A 57 -1.66 -9.07 -10.20
C ASP A 57 -2.81 -8.09 -10.46
N ALA A 58 -2.62 -6.83 -10.06
CA ALA A 58 -3.52 -5.76 -10.42
C ALA A 58 -3.47 -5.49 -11.94
N GLN A 59 -4.51 -5.02 -12.61
CA GLN A 59 -5.84 -4.69 -12.08
C GLN A 59 -6.67 -5.93 -11.75
N LEU A 60 -7.40 -5.86 -10.63
CA LEU A 60 -8.33 -6.89 -10.18
C LEU A 60 -9.77 -6.37 -10.30
N GLY A 61 -10.68 -7.17 -10.87
CA GLY A 61 -12.05 -6.73 -11.15
C GLY A 61 -12.94 -7.83 -11.74
N TYR A 62 -14.15 -7.47 -12.21
CA TYR A 62 -15.19 -8.45 -12.58
C TYR A 62 -15.18 -8.87 -14.07
N GLY A 63 -14.19 -8.45 -14.83
CA GLY A 63 -13.94 -8.83 -16.21
C GLY A 63 -14.51 -7.86 -17.24
N GLU A 64 -14.39 -6.54 -17.04
CA GLU A 64 -14.72 -5.53 -18.04
C GLU A 64 -13.71 -5.43 -19.21
N GLY A 65 -12.57 -6.10 -19.12
CA GLY A 65 -11.68 -6.37 -20.26
C GLY A 65 -10.27 -5.82 -20.14
N ASP A 66 -9.95 -5.14 -19.04
CA ASP A 66 -8.61 -4.61 -18.72
C ASP A 66 -7.96 -5.32 -17.51
N GLU A 67 -8.68 -6.22 -16.83
CA GLU A 67 -8.18 -6.86 -15.63
C GLU A 67 -7.16 -7.95 -15.92
N THR A 68 -6.06 -7.89 -15.19
CA THR A 68 -5.06 -8.97 -15.17
C THR A 68 -5.58 -10.14 -14.34
N THR A 69 -6.24 -9.83 -13.21
CA THR A 69 -6.87 -10.85 -12.36
C THR A 69 -8.38 -10.66 -12.32
N LYS A 70 -9.12 -11.66 -12.82
CA LYS A 70 -10.58 -11.68 -12.68
C LYS A 70 -10.98 -12.20 -11.31
N ILE A 71 -11.87 -11.47 -10.67
CA ILE A 71 -12.44 -11.76 -9.36
C ILE A 71 -13.82 -12.40 -9.53
N SER A 72 -14.14 -13.36 -8.67
CA SER A 72 -15.48 -13.94 -8.58
C SER A 72 -16.45 -12.97 -7.91
N TYR A 73 -17.60 -12.74 -8.52
CA TYR A 73 -18.74 -12.06 -7.86
C TYR A 73 -19.66 -13.04 -7.13
N GLY A 74 -19.27 -14.30 -6.99
CA GLY A 74 -20.14 -15.39 -6.54
C GLY A 74 -20.98 -15.99 -7.66
N PRO A 75 -21.90 -16.91 -7.34
CA PRO A 75 -22.60 -17.71 -8.34
C PRO A 75 -23.68 -16.95 -9.13
N ASN A 76 -24.07 -15.75 -8.69
CA ASN A 76 -25.18 -15.00 -9.25
C ASN A 76 -24.79 -13.54 -9.54
N SER A 77 -24.74 -13.17 -10.82
CA SER A 77 -24.44 -11.80 -11.25
C SER A 77 -25.50 -10.76 -10.86
N GLY A 78 -26.73 -11.18 -10.60
CA GLY A 78 -27.82 -10.34 -10.08
C GLY A 78 -27.83 -10.22 -8.54
N SER A 79 -27.01 -11.00 -7.84
CA SER A 79 -26.86 -10.99 -6.38
C SER A 79 -25.41 -11.27 -6.01
N LYS A 80 -24.54 -10.33 -6.35
CA LYS A 80 -23.09 -10.46 -6.16
C LYS A 80 -22.74 -10.49 -4.68
N TYR A 81 -21.59 -11.08 -4.36
CA TYR A 81 -20.98 -10.85 -3.05
C TYR A 81 -20.76 -9.35 -2.83
N PRO A 82 -21.24 -8.79 -1.70
CA PRO A 82 -21.15 -7.35 -1.46
C PRO A 82 -19.73 -6.91 -1.08
N THR A 83 -18.83 -7.85 -0.76
CA THR A 83 -17.49 -7.56 -0.29
C THR A 83 -16.50 -8.53 -0.90
N THR A 84 -15.39 -7.98 -1.38
CA THR A 84 -14.16 -8.68 -1.75
C THR A 84 -13.04 -8.03 -0.97
N TYR A 85 -12.16 -8.83 -0.38
CA TYR A 85 -11.02 -8.32 0.37
C TYR A 85 -9.76 -8.35 -0.51
N PHE A 86 -8.94 -7.31 -0.38
CA PHE A 86 -7.64 -7.21 -1.04
C PHE A 86 -6.59 -6.82 0.00
N ARG A 87 -5.44 -7.49 -0.05
CA ARG A 87 -4.33 -7.26 0.89
C ARG A 87 -2.99 -7.21 0.19
N LYS A 88 -2.19 -6.26 0.63
CA LYS A 88 -0.80 -6.08 0.21
C LYS A 88 0.02 -5.73 1.43
N SER A 89 1.10 -6.48 1.65
CA SER A 89 2.17 -6.09 2.55
C SER A 89 3.24 -5.36 1.77
N PHE A 90 3.75 -4.27 2.31
CA PHE A 90 4.89 -3.52 1.80
C PHE A 90 5.79 -3.14 2.97
N ASN A 91 7.06 -2.87 2.67
CA ASN A 91 8.04 -2.52 3.69
C ASN A 91 8.29 -1.01 3.68
N VAL A 92 8.30 -0.40 4.86
CA VAL A 92 8.66 1.01 5.05
C VAL A 92 10.00 1.04 5.78
N ALA A 93 11.01 1.67 5.17
CA ALA A 93 12.36 1.72 5.76
C ALA A 93 12.42 2.59 7.02
N ASP A 94 11.70 3.72 7.00
CA ASP A 94 11.54 4.61 8.15
C ASP A 94 10.07 5.05 8.26
N SER A 95 9.37 4.52 9.26
CA SER A 95 7.96 4.86 9.50
C SER A 95 7.75 6.32 9.92
N ALA A 96 8.79 7.00 10.44
CA ALA A 96 8.69 8.40 10.85
C ALA A 96 8.50 9.36 9.65
N LEU A 97 8.85 8.90 8.44
CA LEU A 97 8.56 9.62 7.19
C LEU A 97 7.09 9.53 6.79
N TYR A 98 6.33 8.60 7.40
CA TYR A 98 4.97 8.25 7.03
C TYR A 98 4.01 8.30 8.22
N ASN A 99 3.99 9.42 8.95
CA ASN A 99 3.15 9.61 10.14
C ASN A 99 1.62 9.52 9.90
N HIS A 100 1.20 9.37 8.64
CA HIS A 100 -0.19 9.18 8.23
C HIS A 100 -0.54 7.73 7.89
N LEU A 101 0.45 6.85 7.72
CA LEU A 101 0.22 5.42 7.62
C LEU A 101 -0.04 4.89 9.03
N LYS A 102 -1.22 4.31 9.25
CA LYS A 102 -1.62 3.68 10.51
C LYS A 102 -1.64 2.18 10.39
#